data_AF-A0A970KKR9-F1
#
_entry.id   AF-A0A970KKR9-F1
#
_cell.length_a   1.000
_cell.length_b   1.000
_cell.length_c   1.000
_cell.angle_alpha   90.00
_cell.angle_beta   90.00
_cell.angle_gamma   90.00
#
_symmetry.space_group_name_H-M   'P 1'
#
loop_
_entity.id
_entity.type
_entity.pdbx_description
1 polymer ?
#
loop_
_entity_poly.entity_id
_entity_poly.type
_entity_poly.pdbx_seq_one_letter_code
_entity_poly.pdbx_strand_id
1 'polypeptide(L)' 'HSRTVYRTKIGVSDEEMATLNILGHDFHPEWNYVIRPRAT' A
#
# COMPACT_ATOMS: atom_id res chain seq x y z
N HIS A 1 16.22 -18.61 15.14
CA HIS A 1 15.95 -17.48 14.23
C HIS A 1 15.08 -17.99 13.08
N SER A 2 13.78 -17.70 13.10
CA SER A 2 12.87 -18.09 12.01
C SER A 2 12.95 -17.05 10.89
N ARG A 3 13.31 -17.47 9.68
CA ARG A 3 13.43 -16.60 8.51
C ARG A 3 12.05 -16.40 7.90
N THR A 4 11.45 -15.23 8.09
CA THR A 4 10.23 -14.86 7.34
C THR A 4 10.59 -14.73 5.87
N VAL A 5 10.04 -15.61 5.04
CA VAL A 5 10.24 -15.56 3.58
C VAL A 5 9.13 -14.69 3.00
N TYR A 6 9.50 -13.51 2.51
CA TYR A 6 8.58 -12.63 1.80
C TYR A 6 8.37 -13.16 0.39
N ARG A 7 7.10 -13.44 0.05
CA ARG A 7 6.74 -13.93 -1.28
C ARG A 7 6.87 -12.79 -2.29
N THR A 8 7.76 -12.96 -3.26
CA THR A 8 8.00 -11.99 -4.33
C THR A 8 7.15 -12.32 -5.56
N LYS A 9 7.12 -11.40 -6.53
CA LYS A 9 6.39 -11.53 -7.81
C LYS A 9 4.86 -11.63 -7.65
N ILE A 10 4.31 -11.14 -6.55
CA ILE A 10 2.88 -10.91 -6.42
C ILE A 10 2.58 -9.60 -7.14
N GLY A 11 1.95 -9.69 -8.31
CA GLY A 11 1.42 -8.54 -9.01
C GLY A 11 0.06 -8.15 -8.42
N VAL A 12 -0.23 -6.86 -8.43
CA VAL A 12 -1.52 -6.29 -8.03
C VAL A 12 -2.04 -5.52 -9.24
N SER A 13 -3.31 -5.71 -9.59
CA SER A 13 -3.95 -4.98 -10.70
C SER A 13 -4.13 -3.50 -10.35
N ASP A 14 -4.29 -2.66 -11.38
CA ASP A 14 -4.56 -1.23 -11.18
C ASP A 14 -5.88 -1.01 -10.43
N GLU A 15 -6.88 -1.86 -10.68
CA GLU A 15 -8.16 -1.85 -9.97
C GLU A 15 -7.97 -2.15 -8.47
N GLU A 16 -7.20 -3.18 -8.14
CA GLU A 16 -6.88 -3.51 -6.74
C GLU A 16 -6.07 -2.40 -6.06
N MET A 17 -5.15 -1.76 -6.77
CA MET A 17 -4.40 -0.61 -6.26
C MET A 17 -5.31 0.60 -6.01
N ALA A 18 -6.25 0.88 -6.92
CA ALA A 18 -7.19 1.99 -6.80
C ALA A 18 -8.15 1.84 -5.61
N THR A 19 -8.42 0.62 -5.15
CA THR A 19 -9.22 0.39 -3.94
C THR A 19 -8.46 0.67 -2.64
N LEU A 20 -7.14 0.95 -2.66
CA LEU A 20 -6.39 1.33 -1.47
C LEU A 20 -6.75 2.75 -1.03
N ASN A 21 -7.00 2.94 0.27
CA ASN A 21 -7.24 4.25 0.86
C ASN A 21 -5.90 4.90 1.23
N ILE A 22 -5.17 5.36 0.21
CA ILE A 22 -3.88 6.06 0.36
C ILE A 22 -4.13 7.56 0.27
N LEU A 23 -3.75 8.30 1.31
CA LEU A 23 -3.90 9.74 1.39
C LEU A 23 -2.52 10.40 1.45
N GLY A 24 -2.23 11.29 0.50
CA GLY A 24 -1.00 12.08 0.51
C GLY A 24 -1.03 13.13 1.62
N HIS A 25 0.11 13.37 2.27
CA HIS A 25 0.30 14.47 3.20
C HIS A 25 0.51 15.79 2.45
N ASP A 26 0.17 16.92 3.06
CA ASP A 26 0.35 18.26 2.48
C ASP A 26 1.82 18.63 2.15
N PHE A 27 2.78 17.87 2.67
CA PHE A 27 4.21 18.07 2.43
C PHE A 27 4.77 16.87 1.69
N HIS A 28 5.00 17.03 0.38
CA HIS A 28 5.46 15.98 -0.53
C HIS A 28 4.59 14.70 -0.47
N PRO A 29 3.34 14.75 -0.96
CA PRO A 29 2.42 13.62 -0.96
C PRO A 29 2.95 12.39 -1.71
N GLU A 30 3.92 12.59 -2.61
CA GLU A 30 4.56 11.53 -3.38
C GLU A 30 5.54 10.68 -2.55
N TRP A 31 5.99 11.18 -1.39
CA TRP A 31 6.82 10.45 -0.43
C TRP A 31 6.09 10.18 0.89
N ASN A 32 5.25 11.12 1.32
CA ASN A 32 4.57 11.10 2.60
C ASN A 32 3.10 10.82 2.40
N TYR A 33 2.68 9.60 2.73
CA TYR A 33 1.29 9.19 2.63
C TYR A 33 0.84 8.33 3.82
N VAL A 34 -0.46 8.31 4.06
CA VAL A 34 -1.13 7.50 5.08
C VAL A 34 -1.98 6.45 4.37
N ILE A 35 -1.77 5.18 4.71
CA ILE A 35 -2.62 4.08 4.25
C ILE A 35 -3.63 3.78 5.36
N ARG A 36 -4.93 3.91 5.05
CA ARG A 36 -6.01 3.60 5.99
C ARG A 36 -6.66 2.26 5.67
N PRO A 37 -7.26 1.57 6.67
CA PRO A 37 -8.06 0.39 6.42
C PRO A 37 -9.19 0.69 5.43
N ARG A 38 -9.50 -0.28 4.58
CA ARG A 38 -10.69 -0.23 3.73
C ARG A 38 -11.91 -0.44 4.64
N ALA A 39 -12.91 0.42 4.51
CA ALA A 39 -14.22 0.14 5.09
C ALA A 39 -14.77 -1.11 4.39
N THR A 40 -15.21 -2.08 5.18
CA THR A 40 -15.67 -3.39 4.70
C THR A 40 -17.03 -3.26 4.02
#